data_AF-A0A972F9K1-F1
#
_entry.id   AF-A0A972F9K1-F1
#
_cell.length_a   1.000
_cell.length_b   1.000
_cell.length_c   1.000
_cell.angle_alpha   90.00
_cell.angle_beta   90.00
_cell.angle_gamma   90.00
#
_symmetry.space_group_name_H-M   'P 1'
#
loop_
_entity.id
_entity.type
_entity.pdbx_description
1 polymer ?
#
loop_
_entity_poly.entity_id
_entity_poly.type
_entity_poly.pdbx_seq_one_letter_code
_entity_poly.pdbx_strand_id
1 'polypeptide(L)'
;MTREVLEKAELRKMIPRGAYIGIKPNLVVAKPASSGATTSPLIVSALVEYLKEQGHDNIVILESAWAGESTKKAFKICGYEEISRKY
;
A
#
# COMPACT_ATOMS: atom_id res chain seq x y z
N MET A 1 0.47 -6.91 15.56
CA MET A 1 -0.84 -6.51 15.01
C MET A 1 -0.94 -6.63 13.48
N THR A 2 -0.38 -5.72 12.65
CA THR A 2 -0.62 -5.76 11.18
C THR A 2 -0.26 -7.11 10.55
N ARG A 3 0.90 -7.65 10.89
CA ARG A 3 1.34 -8.96 10.39
C ARG A 3 0.40 -10.10 10.77
N GLU A 4 -0.09 -10.13 12.01
CA GLU A 4 -1.07 -11.13 12.46
C GLU A 4 -2.38 -11.08 11.67
N VAL A 5 -2.84 -9.88 11.30
CA VAL A 5 -4.03 -9.72 10.44
C VAL A 5 -3.76 -10.28 9.04
N LEU A 6 -2.58 -10.00 8.47
CA LEU A 6 -2.19 -10.48 7.14
C LEU A 6 -2.07 -12.01 7.10
N GLU A 7 -1.48 -12.62 8.13
CA GLU A 7 -1.40 -14.09 8.24
C GLU A 7 -2.80 -14.71 8.31
N LYS A 8 -3.70 -14.14 9.12
CA LYS A 8 -5.08 -14.62 9.24
C LYS A 8 -5.93 -14.38 7.98
N ALA A 9 -5.57 -13.41 7.15
CA ALA A 9 -6.25 -13.15 5.89
C ALA A 9 -5.94 -14.21 4.82
N GLU A 10 -4.90 -15.04 5.02
CA GLU A 10 -4.51 -16.13 4.14
C GLU A 10 -4.35 -15.73 2.66
N LEU A 11 -3.87 -14.50 2.40
CA LEU A 11 -3.79 -13.91 1.05
C LEU A 11 -3.02 -14.79 0.04
N ARG A 12 -2.04 -15.56 0.51
CA ARG A 12 -1.29 -16.53 -0.31
C ARG A 12 -2.18 -17.55 -1.00
N LYS A 13 -3.31 -17.93 -0.39
CA LYS A 13 -4.27 -18.88 -0.98
C LYS A 13 -5.16 -18.22 -2.05
N MET A 14 -5.26 -16.90 -2.02
CA MET A 14 -6.15 -16.12 -2.89
C MET A 14 -5.44 -15.58 -4.12
N ILE A 15 -4.14 -15.30 -4.02
CA ILE A 15 -3.37 -14.65 -5.08
C ILE A 15 -2.56 -15.70 -5.84
N PRO A 16 -2.79 -15.87 -7.16
CA PRO A 16 -2.00 -16.79 -7.98
C PRO A 16 -0.51 -16.40 -8.03
N ARG A 17 0.36 -17.40 -8.14
CA ARG A 17 1.80 -17.16 -8.36
C ARG A 17 1.99 -16.42 -9.69
N GLY A 18 2.90 -15.44 -9.68
CA GLY A 18 3.18 -14.59 -10.85
C GLY A 18 2.15 -13.50 -11.14
N ALA A 19 1.07 -13.39 -10.36
CA ALA A 19 0.08 -12.32 -10.53
C ALA A 19 0.71 -10.92 -10.41
N TYR A 20 0.18 -9.97 -11.18
CA TYR A 20 0.48 -8.55 -11.03
C TYR A 20 -0.48 -7.94 -10.00
N ILE A 21 0.04 -7.51 -8.87
CA ILE A 21 -0.74 -7.11 -7.69
C ILE A 21 -0.77 -5.60 -7.56
N GLY A 22 -1.98 -5.04 -7.58
CA GLY A 22 -2.21 -3.64 -7.28
C GLY A 22 -2.60 -3.42 -5.82
N ILE A 23 -1.80 -2.68 -5.07
CA ILE A 23 -2.15 -2.23 -3.71
C ILE A 23 -2.74 -0.82 -3.82
N LYS A 24 -4.00 -0.68 -3.41
CA LYS A 24 -4.73 0.59 -3.44
C LYS A 24 -4.91 1.16 -2.03
N PRO A 25 -3.94 1.90 -1.47
CA PRO A 25 -4.10 2.55 -0.17
C PRO A 25 -5.10 3.69 -0.28
N ASN A 26 -5.87 3.97 0.75
CA ASN A 26 -6.85 5.06 0.68
C ASN A 26 -6.15 6.43 0.79
N LEU A 27 -6.25 7.24 -0.26
CA LEU A 27 -5.73 8.61 -0.33
C LEU A 27 -6.91 9.56 -0.59
N VAL A 28 -7.47 10.12 0.48
CA VAL A 28 -8.63 11.04 0.40
C VAL A 28 -8.20 12.50 0.33
N VAL A 29 -7.12 12.84 1.04
CA VAL A 29 -6.53 14.18 1.09
C VAL A 29 -5.01 14.04 1.22
N ALA A 30 -4.24 15.01 0.72
CA ALA A 30 -2.80 15.08 0.94
C ALA A 30 -2.45 15.44 2.40
N LYS A 31 -2.76 14.55 3.34
CA LYS A 31 -2.41 14.67 4.76
C LYS A 31 -1.79 13.36 5.27
N PRO A 32 -0.89 13.43 6.26
CA PRO A 32 -0.37 12.25 6.92
C PRO A 32 -1.48 11.39 7.52
N ALA A 33 -1.24 10.07 7.60
CA ALA A 33 -2.21 9.12 8.15
C ALA A 33 -2.60 9.39 9.61
N SER A 34 -1.77 10.10 10.37
CA SER A 34 -2.08 10.56 11.74
C SER A 34 -3.30 11.50 11.80
N SER A 35 -3.70 12.10 10.67
CA SER A 35 -4.95 12.88 10.57
C SER A 35 -6.21 12.01 10.53
N GLY A 36 -6.08 10.68 10.38
CA GLY A 36 -7.19 9.74 10.24
C GLY A 36 -7.82 9.68 8.85
N ALA A 37 -7.34 10.48 7.89
CA ALA A 37 -7.94 10.59 6.56
C ALA A 37 -7.31 9.67 5.50
N THR A 38 -6.14 9.10 5.76
CA THR A 38 -5.38 8.29 4.79
C THR A 38 -4.83 7.01 5.41
N THR A 39 -4.57 5.99 4.59
CA THR A 39 -4.01 4.71 5.06
C THR A 39 -2.57 4.89 5.55
N SER A 40 -2.23 4.29 6.69
CA SER A 40 -0.87 4.37 7.23
C SER A 40 0.17 3.77 6.27
N PRO A 41 1.27 4.49 5.96
CA PRO A 41 2.35 3.96 5.14
C PRO A 41 3.01 2.72 5.76
N LEU A 42 3.01 2.59 7.09
CA LEU A 42 3.52 1.40 7.78
C LEU A 42 2.72 0.14 7.45
N ILE A 43 1.39 0.28 7.31
CA ILE A 43 0.52 -0.85 6.93
C ILE A 43 0.80 -1.26 5.48
N VAL A 44 0.94 -0.27 4.58
CA VAL A 44 1.26 -0.52 3.18
C VAL A 44 2.62 -1.22 3.05
N SER A 45 3.65 -0.74 3.77
CA SER A 45 4.97 -1.35 3.78
C SER A 45 4.94 -2.79 4.30
N ALA A 46 4.23 -3.04 5.41
CA ALA A 46 4.10 -4.39 5.96
C ALA A 46 3.38 -5.35 5.00
N LEU A 47 2.39 -4.87 4.25
CA LEU A 47 1.71 -5.66 3.21
C LEU A 47 2.65 -5.99 2.05
N VAL A 48 3.45 -5.03 1.57
CA VAL A 48 4.44 -5.26 0.51
C VAL A 48 5.47 -6.29 0.96
N GLU A 49 6.02 -6.16 2.16
CA GLU A 49 6.97 -7.12 2.73
C GLU A 49 6.37 -8.51 2.84
N TYR A 50 5.16 -8.62 3.39
CA TYR A 50 4.45 -9.89 3.51
C TYR A 50 4.24 -10.56 2.14
N LEU A 51 3.76 -9.83 1.13
CA LEU A 51 3.55 -10.37 -0.21
C LEU A 51 4.86 -10.85 -0.86
N LYS A 52 5.95 -10.09 -0.70
CA LYS A 52 7.28 -10.49 -1.16
C LYS A 52 7.78 -11.75 -0.44
N GLU A 53 7.63 -11.86 0.87
CA GLU A 53 7.95 -13.08 1.64
C GLU A 53 7.17 -14.31 1.14
N GLN A 54 5.95 -14.11 0.63
CA GLN A 54 5.14 -15.18 0.01
C GLN A 54 5.50 -15.46 -1.46
N GLY A 55 6.50 -14.78 -2.01
CA GLY A 55 7.02 -14.96 -3.38
C GLY A 55 6.21 -14.21 -4.44
N HIS A 56 5.60 -13.09 -4.09
CA HIS A 56 4.98 -12.16 -5.04
C HIS A 56 5.82 -10.89 -5.16
N ASP A 57 6.53 -10.73 -6.28
CA ASP A 57 7.41 -9.58 -6.52
C ASP A 57 6.81 -8.52 -7.45
N ASN A 58 5.79 -8.90 -8.21
CA ASN A 58 5.11 -8.09 -9.21
C ASN A 58 4.05 -7.18 -8.55
N ILE A 59 4.49 -6.18 -7.78
CA ILE A 59 3.61 -5.33 -6.97
C ILE A 59 3.68 -3.88 -7.45
N VAL A 60 2.53 -3.21 -7.51
CA VAL A 60 2.42 -1.76 -7.72
C VAL A 60 1.55 -1.13 -6.63
N ILE A 61 1.97 0.02 -6.11
CA ILE A 61 1.13 0.86 -5.26
C ILE A 61 0.46 1.88 -6.17
N LEU A 62 -0.87 1.86 -6.25
CA LEU A 62 -1.64 2.75 -7.12
C LEU A 62 -2.75 3.46 -6.35
N GLU A 63 -2.93 4.75 -6.60
CA GLU A 63 -4.07 5.50 -6.09
C GLU A 63 -4.28 6.80 -6.89
N SER A 64 -5.46 7.40 -6.75
CA SER A 64 -5.84 8.72 -7.24
C SER A 64 -6.17 9.67 -6.08
N ALA A 65 -5.78 10.95 -6.19
CA ALA A 65 -6.24 11.97 -5.25
C ALA A 65 -7.66 12.44 -5.54
N TRP A 66 -8.27 13.06 -4.53
CA TRP A 66 -9.53 13.77 -4.68
C TRP A 66 -9.45 14.84 -5.78
N ALA A 67 -10.58 15.10 -6.44
CA ALA A 67 -10.67 16.03 -7.56
C ALA A 67 -10.10 17.42 -7.22
N GLY A 68 -9.20 17.91 -8.07
CA GLY A 68 -8.53 19.20 -7.89
C GLY A 68 -7.21 19.13 -7.11
N GLU A 69 -6.81 17.95 -6.60
CA GLU A 69 -5.52 17.75 -5.96
C GLU A 69 -4.55 16.95 -6.84
N SER A 70 -3.25 17.23 -6.72
CA SER A 70 -2.22 16.47 -7.43
C SER A 70 -1.98 15.12 -6.76
N THR A 71 -2.34 14.03 -7.44
CA THR A 71 -2.06 12.66 -7.00
C THR A 71 -0.59 12.47 -6.63
N LYS A 72 0.35 12.95 -7.46
CA LYS A 72 1.78 12.81 -7.20
C LYS A 72 2.21 13.49 -5.89
N LYS A 73 1.70 14.71 -5.63
CA LYS A 73 2.01 15.44 -4.40
C LYS A 73 1.41 14.73 -3.18
N ALA A 74 0.17 14.28 -3.28
CA ALA A 74 -0.49 13.57 -2.20
C ALA A 74 0.18 12.23 -1.89
N PHE A 75 0.59 11.49 -2.93
CA PHE A 75 1.33 10.23 -2.81
C PHE A 75 2.65 10.40 -2.06
N LYS A 76 3.37 11.49 -2.34
CA LYS A 76 4.58 11.88 -1.60
C LYS A 76 4.27 12.23 -0.15
N ILE A 77 3.29 13.10 0.11
CA ILE A 77 2.94 13.55 1.47
C ILE A 77 2.48 12.39 2.36
N CYS A 78 1.77 11.41 1.79
CA CYS A 78 1.31 10.23 2.52
C CYS A 78 2.42 9.19 2.77
N GLY A 79 3.64 9.42 2.27
CA GLY A 79 4.79 8.53 2.47
C GLY A 79 4.84 7.33 1.52
N TYR A 80 3.94 7.24 0.54
CA TYR A 80 3.92 6.10 -0.39
C TYR A 80 5.06 6.16 -1.42
N GLU A 81 5.58 7.36 -1.72
CA GLU A 81 6.77 7.52 -2.58
C GLU A 81 8.02 6.85 -1.99
N GLU A 82 8.19 6.90 -0.67
CA GLU A 82 9.34 6.29 -0.01
C GLU A 82 9.24 4.76 -0.06
N ILE A 83 8.04 4.22 0.13
CA ILE A 83 7.77 2.77 0.02
C ILE A 83 8.05 2.30 -1.41
N SER A 84 7.56 3.02 -2.42
CA SER A 84 7.74 2.61 -3.83
C SER A 84 9.18 2.72 -4.31
N ARG A 85 10.05 3.45 -3.60
CA ARG A 85 11.50 3.48 -3.86
C ARG A 85 12.24 2.36 -3.13
N LYS A 86 11.72 1.92 -1.99
CA LYS A 86 12.35 0.89 -1.14
C LYS A 86 12.17 -0.52 -1.70
N TYR A 87 11.03 -0.81 -2.34
CA TYR A 87 10.67 -2.14 -2.83
C TYR A 87 10.47 -2.17 -4.33
#